data_AF-A0A1G3CQU1-F1
#
_entry.id   AF-A0A1G3CQU1-F1
#
_cell.length_a   1.000
_cell.length_b   1.000
_cell.length_c   1.000
_cell.angle_alpha   90.00
_cell.angle_beta   90.00
_cell.angle_gamma   90.00
#
_symmetry.space_group_name_H-M   'P 1'
#
loop_
_entity.id
_entity.type
_entity.pdbx_description
1 polymer ?
#
loop_
_entity_poly.entity_id
_entity_poly.type
_entity_poly.pdbx_seq_one_letter_code
_entity_poly.pdbx_strand_id
1 'polypeptide(L)'
;MNKTPELISDIDRAVLEIRSKITSDAKISLVTGNFNVIHPGHLRLLNFAADCSDFLVVGIHEDGHDGVFIPINLRLEGMRALSSVVNQVIPINNNITELVQKLKPNFIIKGKEHENKFNEEFEAANTYGGKLLFCSGEMRFSSLDLLRKELRKSSNSNIEKPSDFPERHGFTPSNLSRYVENFQALKVIVIGDLIIDEYISCDTLGLSQEDPTIVVTPLKRDLFIGGAGIVAAHAQSLGAEVELFSITGDDDAAKFANKVLQSMKVSPNLFIDSSRPTTLKQRYRVQNKTLLRVSHLKQHDIATSLSTKIFDKIKIAMRNADLLVFSDFNYGCLPQGLVNSIVNEGQSLGLFMVADSQSSSQMGDISRFQNMQLITPTEHEARLALHGSKIGLTVLAEKLHEKTNARHLVITLGAEGLLIHSPESASKNLKTDLLPAFNSSPKDVSGAGDSFLICSSMALSLGANIWESAYLGSIASACQVSRVGNTPLRNDEILNELTQK
;
A
#
# COMPACT_ATOMS: atom_id res chain seq x y z
N MET A 1 42.58 -59.54 -6.81
CA MET A 1 42.24 -58.10 -6.90
C MET A 1 40.72 -58.00 -7.00
N ASN A 2 40.03 -57.93 -5.86
CA ASN A 2 38.57 -57.72 -5.85
C ASN A 2 38.33 -56.20 -5.89
N LYS A 3 37.87 -55.70 -7.04
CA LYS A 3 37.33 -54.34 -7.14
C LYS A 3 36.02 -54.29 -6.38
N THR A 4 35.98 -53.47 -5.34
CA THR A 4 34.77 -53.01 -4.65
C THR A 4 33.85 -52.36 -5.70
N PRO A 5 32.53 -52.62 -5.70
CA PRO A 5 31.61 -51.88 -6.56
C PRO A 5 31.58 -50.42 -6.10
N GLU A 6 31.90 -49.49 -7.01
CA GLU A 6 31.76 -48.06 -6.76
C GLU A 6 30.30 -47.76 -6.41
N LEU A 7 30.05 -47.15 -5.25
CA LEU A 7 28.74 -46.62 -4.89
C LEU A 7 28.39 -45.54 -5.91
N ILE A 8 27.41 -45.79 -6.77
CA ILE A 8 26.84 -44.80 -7.67
C ILE A 8 26.25 -43.67 -6.79
N SER A 9 26.62 -42.42 -7.06
CA SER A 9 26.09 -41.27 -6.31
C SER A 9 24.58 -41.14 -6.49
N ASP A 10 23.88 -40.55 -5.51
CA ASP A 10 22.42 -40.35 -5.59
C ASP A 10 22.01 -39.49 -6.80
N ILE A 11 22.87 -38.55 -7.21
CA ILE A 11 22.70 -37.74 -8.43
C ILE A 11 22.80 -38.61 -9.68
N ASP A 12 23.78 -39.51 -9.77
CA ASP A 12 23.95 -40.39 -10.93
C ASP A 12 22.75 -41.33 -11.09
N ARG A 13 22.25 -41.88 -9.98
CA ARG A 13 21.04 -42.70 -9.99
C ARG A 13 19.82 -41.91 -10.48
N ALA A 14 19.65 -40.69 -9.98
CA ALA A 14 18.52 -39.83 -10.38
C ALA A 14 18.59 -39.43 -11.85
N VAL A 15 19.78 -39.09 -12.36
CA VAL A 15 19.98 -38.74 -13.78
C VAL A 15 19.72 -39.95 -14.68
N LEU A 16 20.19 -41.14 -14.32
CA LEU A 16 19.89 -42.38 -15.05
C LEU A 16 18.39 -42.67 -15.08
N GLU A 17 17.69 -42.48 -13.97
CA GLU A 17 16.25 -42.66 -13.89
C GLU A 17 15.51 -41.68 -14.81
N ILE A 18 15.86 -40.39 -14.77
CA ILE A 18 15.26 -39.37 -15.65
C ILE A 18 15.53 -39.71 -17.12
N ARG A 19 16.78 -40.06 -17.47
CA ARG A 19 17.18 -40.39 -18.84
C ARG A 19 16.48 -41.65 -19.37
N SER A 20 16.09 -42.58 -18.51
CA SER A 20 15.30 -43.76 -18.89
C SER A 20 13.85 -43.45 -19.24
N LYS A 21 13.32 -42.30 -18.78
CA LYS A 21 11.92 -41.89 -18.95
C LYS A 21 11.70 -40.93 -20.13
N ILE A 22 12.77 -40.47 -20.79
CA ILE A 22 12.71 -39.45 -21.84
C ILE A 22 13.38 -39.91 -23.13
N THR A 23 12.92 -39.40 -24.27
CA THR A 23 13.60 -39.59 -25.55
C THR A 23 14.88 -38.75 -25.63
N SER A 24 15.79 -39.12 -26.53
CA SER A 24 17.10 -38.44 -26.67
C SER A 24 17.00 -36.96 -27.07
N ASP A 25 15.87 -36.54 -27.64
CA ASP A 25 15.57 -35.20 -28.14
C ASP A 25 14.64 -34.38 -27.22
N ALA A 26 14.14 -34.98 -26.13
CA ALA A 26 13.24 -34.31 -25.20
C ALA A 26 13.90 -33.09 -24.53
N LYS A 27 13.18 -31.97 -24.48
CA LYS A 27 13.62 -30.77 -23.76
C LYS A 27 13.37 -30.93 -22.27
N ILE A 28 14.38 -30.60 -21.46
CA ILE A 28 14.31 -30.69 -20.00
C ILE A 28 14.36 -29.29 -19.38
N SER A 29 13.40 -28.98 -18.50
CA SER A 29 13.46 -27.83 -17.60
C SER A 29 13.89 -28.26 -16.20
N LEU A 30 14.69 -27.43 -15.54
CA LEU A 30 15.07 -27.58 -14.13
C LEU A 30 14.61 -26.37 -13.33
N VAL A 31 13.84 -26.62 -12.26
CA VAL A 31 13.49 -25.65 -11.22
C VAL A 31 14.10 -26.11 -9.90
N THR A 32 14.74 -25.22 -9.15
CA THR A 32 15.37 -25.53 -7.86
C THR A 32 14.89 -24.56 -6.80
N GLY A 33 14.68 -25.04 -5.57
CA GLY A 33 14.25 -24.18 -4.47
C GLY A 33 13.97 -24.93 -3.16
N ASN A 34 13.72 -24.16 -2.10
CA ASN A 34 13.48 -24.71 -0.77
C ASN A 34 12.10 -25.37 -0.67
N PHE A 35 11.07 -24.75 -1.27
CA PHE A 35 9.68 -25.22 -1.27
C PHE A 35 9.15 -25.60 0.12
N ASN A 36 9.38 -24.76 1.14
CA ASN A 36 8.84 -25.00 2.47
C ASN A 36 7.31 -25.13 2.44
N VAL A 37 6.62 -24.23 1.75
CA VAL A 37 5.17 -24.30 1.54
C VAL A 37 4.87 -24.07 0.06
N ILE A 38 3.97 -24.88 -0.50
CA ILE A 38 3.49 -24.71 -1.88
C ILE A 38 2.38 -23.65 -1.87
N HIS A 39 2.55 -22.58 -2.66
CA HIS A 39 1.58 -21.50 -2.80
C HIS A 39 1.37 -21.17 -4.30
N PRO A 40 0.38 -20.34 -4.66
CA PRO A 40 0.07 -20.06 -6.08
C PRO A 40 1.21 -19.44 -6.92
N GLY A 41 2.26 -18.90 -6.29
CA GLY A 41 3.47 -18.46 -6.98
C GLY A 41 4.27 -19.64 -7.51
N HIS A 42 4.53 -20.65 -6.67
CA HIS A 42 5.19 -21.90 -7.08
C HIS A 42 4.41 -22.61 -8.19
N LEU A 43 3.07 -22.67 -8.09
CA LEU A 43 2.25 -23.31 -9.13
C LEU A 43 2.40 -22.62 -10.50
N ARG A 44 2.44 -21.29 -10.53
CA ARG A 44 2.65 -20.53 -11.77
C ARG A 44 4.06 -20.75 -12.34
N LEU A 45 5.09 -20.77 -11.50
CA LEU A 45 6.47 -21.07 -11.89
C LEU A 45 6.59 -22.48 -12.48
N LEU A 46 6.01 -23.48 -11.82
CA LEU A 46 6.05 -24.88 -12.26
C LEU A 46 5.26 -25.09 -13.55
N ASN A 47 4.09 -24.46 -13.70
CA ASN A 47 3.32 -24.50 -14.95
C ASN A 47 4.12 -23.87 -16.11
N PHE A 48 4.72 -22.69 -15.89
CA PHE A 48 5.57 -22.06 -16.90
C PHE A 48 6.77 -22.94 -17.27
N ALA A 49 7.40 -23.57 -16.29
CA ALA A 49 8.51 -24.49 -16.52
C ALA A 49 8.09 -25.72 -17.33
N ALA A 50 6.91 -26.28 -17.04
CA ALA A 50 6.32 -27.38 -17.79
C ALA A 50 5.96 -26.95 -19.22
N ASP A 51 5.39 -25.76 -19.43
CA ASP A 51 5.07 -25.24 -20.77
C ASP A 51 6.31 -25.05 -21.65
N CYS A 52 7.48 -24.85 -21.05
CA CYS A 52 8.75 -24.66 -21.76
C CYS A 52 9.44 -25.97 -22.18
N SER A 53 9.04 -27.14 -21.65
CA SER A 53 9.80 -28.39 -21.78
C SER A 53 8.93 -29.64 -21.86
N ASP A 54 9.47 -30.72 -22.44
CA ASP A 54 8.79 -32.01 -22.48
C ASP A 54 8.91 -32.77 -21.13
N PHE A 55 9.89 -32.40 -20.30
CA PHE A 55 10.12 -33.02 -18.99
C PHE A 55 10.61 -32.00 -17.95
N LEU A 56 9.81 -31.79 -16.89
CA LEU A 56 10.12 -30.91 -15.77
C LEU A 56 10.74 -31.69 -14.60
N VAL A 57 11.96 -31.28 -14.22
CA VAL A 57 12.66 -31.75 -13.03
C VAL A 57 12.64 -30.66 -11.96
N VAL A 58 12.25 -31.02 -10.74
CA VAL A 58 12.29 -30.11 -9.58
C VAL A 58 13.32 -30.59 -8.56
N GLY A 59 14.33 -29.77 -8.31
CA GLY A 59 15.33 -29.98 -7.26
C GLY A 59 14.91 -29.33 -5.94
N ILE A 60 14.86 -30.10 -4.86
CA ILE A 60 14.48 -29.63 -3.52
C ILE A 60 15.69 -29.67 -2.59
N HIS A 61 16.09 -28.51 -2.04
CA HIS A 61 17.27 -28.41 -1.17
C HIS A 61 17.16 -29.29 0.07
N GLU A 62 18.25 -29.94 0.47
CA GLU A 62 18.31 -30.76 1.68
C GLU A 62 18.11 -29.96 2.97
N ASP A 63 17.83 -30.68 4.05
CA ASP A 63 17.72 -30.09 5.38
C ASP A 63 19.08 -29.49 5.80
N GLY A 64 19.06 -28.30 6.40
CA GLY A 64 20.26 -27.55 6.75
C GLY A 64 20.75 -26.55 5.68
N HIS A 65 20.13 -26.53 4.49
CA HIS A 65 20.30 -25.43 3.53
C HIS A 65 19.66 -24.13 4.04
N ASP A 66 20.23 -22.98 3.68
CA ASP A 66 19.73 -21.68 4.15
C ASP A 66 18.27 -21.44 3.73
N GLY A 67 17.47 -20.96 4.68
CA GLY A 67 16.03 -20.73 4.51
C GLY A 67 15.15 -21.98 4.41
N VAL A 68 15.62 -23.18 4.78
CA VAL A 68 14.80 -24.40 4.92
C VAL A 68 14.27 -24.53 6.35
N PHE A 69 12.95 -24.75 6.49
CA PHE A 69 12.27 -24.85 7.80
C PHE A 69 11.46 -26.13 7.98
N ILE A 70 11.07 -26.77 6.89
CA ILE A 70 10.25 -27.98 6.91
C ILE A 70 11.13 -29.17 6.50
N PRO A 71 11.07 -30.32 7.19
CA PRO A 71 11.84 -31.51 6.83
C PRO A 71 11.67 -31.93 5.37
N ILE A 72 12.75 -32.38 4.74
CA ILE A 72 12.82 -32.69 3.29
C ILE A 72 11.79 -33.73 2.86
N ASN A 73 11.49 -34.72 3.71
CA ASN A 73 10.51 -35.77 3.41
C ASN A 73 9.11 -35.19 3.15
N LEU A 74 8.68 -34.19 3.93
CA LEU A 74 7.38 -33.54 3.77
C LEU A 74 7.33 -32.65 2.52
N ARG A 75 8.45 -31.98 2.21
CA ARG A 75 8.56 -31.13 1.02
C ARG A 75 8.58 -31.96 -0.27
N LEU A 76 9.30 -33.09 -0.26
CA LEU A 76 9.29 -34.07 -1.35
C LEU A 76 7.90 -34.65 -1.57
N GLU A 77 7.17 -34.98 -0.49
CA GLU A 77 5.79 -35.45 -0.57
C GLU A 77 4.88 -34.41 -1.23
N GLY A 78 4.91 -33.16 -0.77
CA GLY A 78 4.11 -32.08 -1.33
C GLY A 78 4.38 -31.83 -2.82
N MET A 79 5.66 -31.86 -3.24
CA MET A 79 6.01 -31.67 -4.64
C MET A 79 5.62 -32.88 -5.51
N ARG A 80 5.75 -34.10 -5.00
CA ARG A 80 5.32 -35.32 -5.70
C ARG A 80 3.80 -35.37 -5.89
N ALA A 81 3.03 -34.73 -5.02
CA ALA A 81 1.57 -34.59 -5.19
C ALA A 81 1.19 -33.71 -6.40
N LEU A 82 2.12 -32.91 -6.94
CA LEU A 82 1.94 -32.10 -8.15
C LEU A 82 2.35 -32.86 -9.43
N SER A 83 2.17 -34.19 -9.45
CA SER A 83 2.57 -35.06 -10.56
C SER A 83 1.89 -34.76 -11.89
N SER A 84 0.83 -33.93 -11.90
CA SER A 84 0.20 -33.44 -13.13
C SER A 84 1.04 -32.41 -13.89
N VAL A 85 2.03 -31.79 -13.22
CA VAL A 85 2.90 -30.73 -13.79
C VAL A 85 4.37 -31.11 -13.64
N VAL A 86 4.74 -31.77 -12.55
CA VAL A 86 6.13 -32.12 -12.23
C VAL A 86 6.39 -33.59 -12.57
N ASN A 87 7.34 -33.85 -13.47
CA ASN A 87 7.64 -35.22 -13.91
C ASN A 87 8.59 -35.97 -12.97
N GLN A 88 9.57 -35.26 -12.39
CA GLN A 88 10.51 -35.84 -11.43
C GLN A 88 10.88 -34.83 -10.33
N VAL A 89 10.95 -35.32 -9.10
CA VAL A 89 11.43 -34.56 -7.94
C VAL A 89 12.68 -35.22 -7.39
N ILE A 90 13.74 -34.43 -7.20
CA ILE A 90 15.03 -34.91 -6.70
C ILE A 90 15.48 -34.08 -5.48
N PRO A 91 15.98 -34.73 -4.40
CA PRO A 91 16.67 -34.00 -3.35
C PRO A 91 18.01 -33.48 -3.91
N ILE A 92 18.36 -32.24 -3.56
CA ILE A 92 19.63 -31.62 -3.96
C ILE A 92 20.39 -31.17 -2.72
N ASN A 93 21.65 -31.60 -2.63
CA ASN A 93 22.60 -31.12 -1.65
C ASN A 93 23.35 -29.89 -2.20
N ASN A 94 24.47 -29.50 -1.57
CA ASN A 94 25.27 -28.34 -1.98
C ASN A 94 26.02 -28.50 -3.33
N ASN A 95 25.77 -29.55 -4.12
CA ASN A 95 26.46 -29.79 -5.39
C ASN A 95 25.55 -29.64 -6.63
N ILE A 96 24.90 -28.48 -6.75
CA ILE A 96 23.94 -28.22 -7.83
C ILE A 96 24.59 -28.12 -9.22
N THR A 97 25.85 -27.69 -9.27
CA THR A 97 26.66 -27.64 -10.49
C THR A 97 26.85 -29.02 -11.10
N GLU A 98 27.13 -30.03 -10.27
CA GLU A 98 27.28 -31.42 -10.72
C GLU A 98 25.98 -31.95 -11.35
N LEU A 99 24.84 -31.67 -10.70
CA LEU A 99 23.52 -32.03 -11.23
C LEU A 99 23.29 -31.39 -12.60
N VAL A 100 23.53 -30.09 -12.76
CA VAL A 100 23.32 -29.39 -14.04
C VAL A 100 24.23 -29.95 -15.14
N GLN A 101 25.50 -30.23 -14.83
CA GLN A 101 26.45 -30.77 -15.80
C GLN A 101 26.09 -32.18 -16.28
N LYS A 102 25.56 -33.03 -15.38
CA LYS A 102 25.15 -34.41 -15.71
C LYS A 102 23.78 -34.46 -16.37
N LEU A 103 22.81 -33.71 -15.83
CA LEU A 103 21.44 -33.68 -16.34
C LEU A 103 21.35 -32.92 -17.68
N LYS A 104 22.19 -31.90 -17.88
CA LYS A 104 22.17 -30.99 -19.03
C LYS A 104 20.76 -30.45 -19.38
N PRO A 105 20.06 -29.78 -18.45
CA PRO A 105 18.76 -29.16 -18.75
C PRO A 105 18.89 -28.11 -19.85
N ASN A 106 17.89 -28.04 -20.73
CA ASN A 106 17.77 -27.02 -21.77
C ASN A 106 17.40 -25.66 -21.18
N PHE A 107 16.57 -25.67 -20.13
CA PHE A 107 16.09 -24.48 -19.46
C PHE A 107 16.29 -24.57 -17.95
N ILE A 108 16.95 -23.57 -17.37
CA ILE A 108 16.88 -23.27 -15.94
C ILE A 108 15.76 -22.26 -15.76
N ILE A 109 14.76 -22.58 -14.94
CA ILE A 109 13.60 -21.72 -14.74
C ILE A 109 13.64 -21.15 -13.32
N LYS A 110 13.59 -19.83 -13.20
CA LYS A 110 13.60 -19.11 -11.91
C LYS A 110 12.47 -18.09 -11.83
N GLY A 111 12.15 -17.69 -10.60
CA GLY A 111 11.27 -16.53 -10.36
C GLY A 111 11.98 -15.22 -10.72
N LYS A 112 11.21 -14.22 -11.16
CA LYS A 112 11.72 -12.88 -11.54
C LYS A 112 12.54 -12.19 -10.44
N GLU A 113 12.30 -12.52 -9.18
CA GLU A 113 13.05 -12.03 -8.03
C GLU A 113 14.53 -12.45 -8.00
N HIS A 114 14.92 -13.41 -8.86
CA HIS A 114 16.30 -13.86 -9.04
C HIS A 114 16.99 -13.27 -10.28
N GLU A 115 16.33 -12.40 -11.06
CA GLU A 115 16.85 -11.88 -12.33
C GLU A 115 18.17 -11.12 -12.20
N ASN A 116 18.36 -10.41 -11.09
CA ASN A 116 19.57 -9.62 -10.81
C ASN A 116 20.52 -10.31 -9.83
N LYS A 117 20.34 -11.61 -9.55
CA LYS A 117 21.19 -12.36 -8.63
C LYS A 117 22.14 -13.27 -9.40
N PHE A 118 23.34 -13.49 -8.83
CA PHE A 118 24.25 -14.50 -9.32
C PHE A 118 23.58 -15.89 -9.28
N ASN A 119 23.79 -16.69 -10.34
CA ASN A 119 23.15 -17.98 -10.51
C ASN A 119 24.15 -19.06 -10.91
N GLU A 120 24.57 -19.85 -9.93
CA GLU A 120 25.53 -20.96 -10.09
C GLU A 120 25.01 -22.05 -11.05
N GLU A 121 23.69 -22.28 -11.11
CA GLU A 121 23.09 -23.26 -12.01
C GLU A 121 23.22 -22.83 -13.47
N PHE A 122 23.05 -21.53 -13.74
CA PHE A 122 23.16 -20.96 -15.07
C PHE A 122 24.61 -20.89 -15.54
N GLU A 123 25.57 -20.59 -14.67
CA GLU A 123 27.00 -20.68 -15.05
C GLU A 123 27.35 -22.08 -15.56
N ALA A 124 26.87 -23.12 -14.88
CA ALA A 124 27.04 -24.50 -15.31
C ALA A 124 26.30 -24.78 -16.63
N ALA A 125 25.04 -24.33 -16.76
CA ALA A 125 24.22 -24.56 -17.94
C ALA A 125 24.74 -23.87 -19.21
N ASN A 126 25.33 -22.68 -19.06
CA ASN A 126 25.84 -21.87 -20.15
C ASN A 126 27.00 -22.55 -20.89
N THR A 127 27.77 -23.42 -20.21
CA THR A 127 28.90 -24.16 -20.81
C THR A 127 28.50 -25.08 -21.97
N TYR A 128 27.23 -25.49 -22.04
CA TYR A 128 26.70 -26.34 -23.11
C TYR A 128 25.50 -25.72 -23.84
N GLY A 129 25.21 -24.43 -23.61
CA GLY A 129 24.15 -23.68 -24.31
C GLY A 129 22.75 -23.77 -23.68
N GLY A 130 22.63 -24.15 -22.41
CA GLY A 130 21.37 -24.04 -21.65
C GLY A 130 20.94 -22.58 -21.46
N LYS A 131 19.63 -22.34 -21.34
CA LYS A 131 19.07 -20.99 -21.20
C LYS A 131 18.48 -20.77 -19.81
N LEU A 132 18.65 -19.57 -19.26
CA LEU A 132 17.95 -19.13 -18.05
C LEU A 132 16.69 -18.36 -18.45
N LEU A 133 15.53 -18.77 -17.94
CA LEU A 133 14.25 -18.11 -18.17
C LEU A 133 13.62 -17.68 -16.85
N PHE A 134 12.96 -16.53 -16.86
CA PHE A 134 12.26 -15.98 -15.70
C PHE A 134 10.75 -15.96 -15.93
N CYS A 135 10.00 -16.53 -14.99
CA CYS A 135 8.54 -16.53 -15.04
C CYS A 135 7.99 -15.12 -14.74
N SER A 136 7.10 -14.60 -15.59
CA SER A 136 6.68 -13.20 -15.55
C SER A 136 5.61 -12.83 -14.52
N GLY A 137 5.21 -13.76 -13.66
CA GLY A 137 4.15 -13.56 -12.68
C GLY A 137 4.59 -12.76 -11.45
N GLU A 138 4.03 -11.58 -11.26
CA GLU A 138 4.08 -10.85 -9.99
C GLU A 138 3.50 -11.71 -8.85
N MET A 139 4.32 -11.93 -7.81
CA MET A 139 4.12 -11.48 -6.43
C MET A 139 5.31 -11.93 -5.57
N ARG A 140 5.87 -11.01 -4.77
CA ARG A 140 6.91 -11.28 -3.77
C ARG A 140 6.27 -11.81 -2.49
N PHE A 141 6.15 -13.12 -2.36
CA PHE A 141 5.96 -13.73 -1.05
C PHE A 141 6.96 -14.87 -0.89
N SER A 142 7.93 -14.73 0.00
CA SER A 142 8.72 -15.86 0.45
C SER A 142 7.84 -16.79 1.29
N SER A 143 8.09 -18.10 1.27
CA SER A 143 7.48 -19.03 2.23
C SER A 143 7.73 -18.60 3.69
N LEU A 144 8.85 -17.92 3.92
CA LEU A 144 9.26 -17.36 5.20
C LEU A 144 8.36 -16.18 5.61
N ASP A 145 7.93 -15.35 4.65
CA ASP A 145 7.02 -14.23 4.90
C ASP A 145 5.61 -14.74 5.24
N LEU A 146 5.14 -15.79 4.55
CA LEU A 146 3.85 -16.42 4.83
C LEU A 146 3.83 -17.12 6.19
N LEU A 147 4.91 -17.82 6.54
CA LEU A 147 5.06 -18.46 7.85
C LEU A 147 5.19 -17.44 8.98
N ARG A 148 5.95 -16.35 8.80
CA ARG A 148 5.98 -15.22 9.76
C ARG A 148 4.59 -14.64 9.96
N LYS A 149 3.84 -14.45 8.89
CA LYS A 149 2.47 -13.91 8.93
C LYS A 149 1.48 -14.82 9.67
N GLU A 150 1.63 -16.14 9.59
CA GLU A 150 0.85 -17.12 10.35
C GLU A 150 1.29 -17.21 11.82
N LEU A 151 2.59 -17.30 12.09
CA LEU A 151 3.15 -17.42 13.45
C LEU A 151 2.97 -16.15 14.28
N ARG A 152 2.89 -14.98 13.64
CA ARG A 152 2.68 -13.68 14.30
C ARG A 152 1.22 -13.32 14.57
N LYS A 153 0.25 -14.13 14.13
CA LYS A 153 -1.14 -14.02 14.64
C LYS A 153 -1.22 -14.24 16.16
N SER A 154 -0.14 -14.71 16.79
CA SER A 154 -0.01 -14.87 18.24
C SER A 154 0.63 -13.67 18.97
N SER A 155 1.09 -12.62 18.29
CA SER A 155 1.57 -11.38 18.93
C SER A 155 0.46 -10.33 19.06
N ASN A 156 0.40 -9.64 20.19
CA ASN A 156 -0.64 -8.67 20.51
C ASN A 156 -0.64 -7.39 19.64
N SER A 157 0.35 -7.19 18.77
CA SER A 157 0.36 -6.15 17.73
C SER A 157 0.59 -6.77 16.35
N ASN A 158 -0.27 -6.41 15.38
CA ASN A 158 -0.16 -6.79 13.96
C ASN A 158 0.70 -5.78 13.16
N ILE A 159 1.37 -4.86 13.86
CA ILE A 159 2.20 -3.81 13.28
C ILE A 159 3.67 -4.28 13.30
N GLU A 160 4.24 -4.45 12.12
CA GLU A 160 5.60 -4.86 11.84
C GLU A 160 6.38 -3.69 11.25
N LYS A 161 7.43 -3.26 11.95
CA LYS A 161 8.25 -2.12 11.53
C LYS A 161 9.54 -2.60 10.87
N PRO A 162 9.87 -2.16 9.64
CA PRO A 162 11.12 -2.50 8.98
C PRO A 162 12.30 -1.85 9.69
N SER A 163 13.21 -2.63 10.26
CA SER A 163 14.39 -2.12 10.98
C SER A 163 15.45 -1.53 10.04
N ASP A 164 15.49 -2.00 8.78
CA ASP A 164 16.41 -1.57 7.75
C ASP A 164 16.10 -0.15 7.21
N PHE A 165 14.86 0.33 7.35
CA PHE A 165 14.47 1.66 6.84
C PHE A 165 15.02 2.82 7.70
N PRO A 166 14.87 2.81 9.04
CA PRO A 166 15.54 3.79 9.90
C PRO A 166 17.05 3.78 9.76
N GLU A 167 17.67 2.59 9.68
CA GLU A 167 19.12 2.44 9.54
C GLU A 167 19.66 3.10 8.25
N ARG A 168 19.04 2.85 7.10
CA ARG A 168 19.51 3.40 5.81
C ARG A 168 19.26 4.89 5.62
N HIS A 169 18.40 5.49 6.43
CA HIS A 169 18.12 6.94 6.41
C HIS A 169 18.62 7.66 7.66
N GLY A 170 19.36 6.96 8.53
CA GLY A 170 20.11 7.56 9.63
C GLY A 170 19.25 8.12 10.77
N PHE A 171 18.11 7.51 11.09
CA PHE A 171 17.27 7.91 12.22
C PHE A 171 16.93 6.74 13.14
N THR A 172 16.50 7.05 14.37
CA THR A 172 16.06 6.05 15.35
C THR A 172 14.58 6.28 15.65
N PRO A 173 13.72 5.24 15.59
CA PRO A 173 12.28 5.39 15.83
C PRO A 173 11.93 6.09 17.16
N SER A 174 12.67 5.80 18.23
CA SER A 174 12.45 6.44 19.53
C SER A 174 12.60 7.97 19.52
N ASN A 175 13.42 8.51 18.61
CA ASN A 175 13.61 9.96 18.49
C ASN A 175 12.43 10.64 17.80
N LEU A 176 11.54 9.88 17.14
CA LEU A 176 10.38 10.43 16.44
C LEU A 176 9.28 10.88 17.41
N SER A 177 9.28 10.36 18.65
CA SER A 177 8.33 10.76 19.69
C SER A 177 8.31 12.27 19.93
N ARG A 178 9.48 12.93 19.78
CA ARG A 178 9.60 14.39 19.93
C ARG A 178 8.70 15.18 18.97
N TYR A 179 8.41 14.65 17.79
CA TYR A 179 7.53 15.31 16.82
C TYR A 179 6.08 15.14 17.25
N VAL A 180 5.72 13.92 17.63
CA VAL A 180 4.37 13.57 18.07
C VAL A 180 3.97 14.33 19.34
N GLU A 181 4.89 14.49 20.30
CA GLU A 181 4.69 15.28 21.52
C GLU A 181 4.52 16.79 21.23
N ASN A 182 5.10 17.28 20.13
CA ASN A 182 5.04 18.69 19.74
C ASN A 182 3.90 19.02 18.77
N PHE A 183 3.08 18.05 18.37
CA PHE A 183 1.89 18.30 17.55
C PHE A 183 0.92 19.31 18.17
N GLN A 184 0.88 19.41 19.50
CA GLN A 184 0.08 20.40 20.22
C GLN A 184 0.46 21.86 19.98
N ALA A 185 1.66 22.13 19.46
CA ALA A 185 2.09 23.47 19.12
C ALA A 185 1.59 23.93 17.73
N LEU A 186 1.08 23.00 16.90
CA LEU A 186 0.70 23.29 15.53
C LEU A 186 -0.71 23.86 15.42
N LYS A 187 -0.85 24.84 14.52
CA LYS A 187 -2.11 25.33 14.00
C LYS A 187 -2.30 24.83 12.57
N VAL A 188 -3.29 23.97 12.39
CA VAL A 188 -3.56 23.26 11.14
C VAL A 188 -4.86 23.77 10.53
N ILE A 189 -4.78 24.18 9.26
CA ILE A 189 -5.94 24.46 8.43
C ILE A 189 -6.20 23.26 7.53
N VAL A 190 -7.41 22.75 7.53
CA VAL A 190 -7.86 21.75 6.55
C VAL A 190 -8.90 22.40 5.65
N ILE A 191 -8.75 22.28 4.34
CA ILE A 191 -9.77 22.73 3.37
C ILE A 191 -10.08 21.61 2.39
N GLY A 192 -11.36 21.34 2.16
CA GLY A 192 -11.75 20.29 1.22
C GLY A 192 -13.21 19.87 1.32
N ASP A 193 -13.54 18.77 0.66
CA ASP A 193 -14.89 18.24 0.64
C ASP A 193 -15.22 17.52 1.96
N LEU A 194 -16.19 18.04 2.72
CA LEU A 194 -16.79 17.34 3.85
C LEU A 194 -17.75 16.25 3.35
N ILE A 195 -17.65 15.06 3.94
CA ILE A 195 -18.48 13.91 3.62
C ILE A 195 -19.09 13.38 4.92
N ILE A 196 -20.36 13.01 4.88
CA ILE A 196 -20.97 12.19 5.92
C ILE A 196 -21.06 10.75 5.41
N ASP A 197 -20.48 9.80 6.14
CA ASP A 197 -20.64 8.38 5.89
C ASP A 197 -21.76 7.85 6.79
N GLU A 198 -22.78 7.22 6.20
CA GLU A 198 -23.88 6.59 6.95
C GLU A 198 -23.83 5.07 6.77
N TYR A 199 -23.68 4.35 7.88
CA TYR A 199 -23.68 2.90 7.92
C TYR A 199 -25.06 2.42 8.36
N ILE A 200 -25.77 1.76 7.46
CA ILE A 200 -27.10 1.22 7.69
C ILE A 200 -26.95 -0.29 7.85
N SER A 201 -26.99 -0.77 9.08
CA SER A 201 -26.96 -2.20 9.38
C SER A 201 -28.33 -2.79 9.13
N CYS A 202 -28.39 -3.88 8.39
CA CYS A 202 -29.61 -4.53 7.95
C CYS A 202 -29.60 -6.03 8.26
N ASP A 203 -30.78 -6.62 8.34
CA ASP A 203 -31.00 -8.06 8.26
C ASP A 203 -31.50 -8.46 6.86
N THR A 204 -31.05 -9.61 6.36
CA THR A 204 -31.55 -10.21 5.11
C THR A 204 -32.92 -10.83 5.33
N LEU A 205 -33.90 -10.43 4.51
CA LEU A 205 -35.21 -11.07 4.45
C LEU A 205 -35.25 -12.18 3.39
N GLY A 206 -34.49 -12.03 2.30
CA GLY A 206 -34.39 -13.01 1.21
C GLY A 206 -34.27 -12.35 -0.16
N LEU A 207 -34.55 -13.11 -1.21
CA LEU A 207 -34.70 -12.59 -2.58
C LEU A 207 -36.14 -12.12 -2.79
N SER A 208 -36.31 -11.02 -3.53
CA SER A 208 -37.63 -10.55 -3.94
C SER A 208 -38.27 -11.53 -4.93
N GLN A 209 -39.60 -11.67 -4.85
CA GLN A 209 -40.41 -12.45 -5.80
C GLN A 209 -40.78 -11.65 -7.06
N GLU A 210 -40.63 -10.32 -7.01
CA GLU A 210 -41.02 -9.39 -8.10
C GLU A 210 -39.84 -9.05 -9.03
N ASP A 211 -38.63 -8.97 -8.47
CA ASP A 211 -37.39 -8.60 -9.17
C ASP A 211 -36.24 -9.41 -8.54
N PRO A 212 -35.24 -9.94 -9.28
CA PRO A 212 -34.08 -10.65 -8.73
C PRO A 212 -33.14 -9.75 -7.88
N THR A 213 -33.66 -9.18 -6.79
CA THR A 213 -32.97 -8.29 -5.87
C THR A 213 -33.00 -8.83 -4.45
N ILE A 214 -32.01 -8.43 -3.64
CA ILE A 214 -31.93 -8.79 -2.22
C ILE A 214 -32.82 -7.82 -1.43
N VAL A 215 -33.72 -8.37 -0.64
CA VAL A 215 -34.56 -7.59 0.28
C VAL A 215 -33.94 -7.61 1.67
N VAL A 216 -33.75 -6.41 2.22
CA VAL A 216 -33.19 -6.22 3.56
C VAL A 216 -34.03 -5.26 4.38
N THR A 217 -34.02 -5.41 5.70
CA THR A 217 -34.66 -4.47 6.64
C THR A 217 -33.60 -3.73 7.46
N PRO A 218 -33.64 -2.38 7.57
CA PRO A 218 -32.69 -1.64 8.37
C PRO A 218 -32.96 -1.81 9.86
N LEU A 219 -31.90 -2.10 10.62
CA LEU A 219 -31.92 -2.26 12.07
C LEU A 219 -31.37 -1.03 12.79
N LYS A 220 -30.25 -0.50 12.29
CA LYS A 220 -29.47 0.55 12.94
C LYS A 220 -28.83 1.46 11.90
N ARG A 221 -28.73 2.75 12.22
CA ARG A 221 -28.03 3.75 11.43
C ARG A 221 -26.95 4.40 12.28
N ASP A 222 -25.72 4.40 11.79
CA ASP A 222 -24.58 5.05 12.42
C ASP A 222 -23.99 6.07 11.43
N LEU A 223 -23.87 7.33 11.87
CA LEU A 223 -23.33 8.43 11.06
C LEU A 223 -21.91 8.75 11.50
N PHE A 224 -21.03 8.99 10.52
CA PHE A 224 -19.62 9.29 10.73
C PHE A 224 -19.20 10.49 9.88
N ILE A 225 -18.21 11.22 10.39
CA ILE A 225 -17.54 12.27 9.64
C ILE A 225 -16.49 11.63 8.74
N GLY A 226 -16.47 12.04 7.48
CA GLY A 226 -15.53 11.63 6.45
C GLY A 226 -15.02 12.83 5.63
N GLY A 227 -14.20 12.53 4.64
CA GLY A 227 -13.58 13.55 3.80
C GLY A 227 -12.67 14.49 4.58
N ALA A 228 -12.65 15.77 4.22
CA ALA A 228 -11.87 16.78 4.93
C ALA A 228 -12.17 16.84 6.43
N GLY A 229 -13.37 16.48 6.85
CA GLY A 229 -13.76 16.43 8.26
C GLY A 229 -12.99 15.40 9.08
N ILE A 230 -12.68 14.22 8.52
CA ILE A 230 -11.94 13.18 9.25
C ILE A 230 -10.44 13.50 9.31
N VAL A 231 -9.90 14.11 8.26
CA VAL A 231 -8.52 14.64 8.23
C VAL A 231 -8.35 15.67 9.35
N ALA A 232 -9.29 16.62 9.47
CA ALA A 232 -9.30 17.59 10.55
C ALA A 232 -9.43 16.96 11.94
N ALA A 233 -10.29 15.94 12.07
CA ALA A 233 -10.46 15.24 13.34
C ALA A 233 -9.19 14.44 13.74
N HIS A 234 -8.48 13.83 12.79
CA HIS A 234 -7.18 13.20 13.05
C HIS A 234 -6.16 14.23 13.56
N ALA A 235 -6.01 15.37 12.88
CA ALA A 235 -5.09 16.43 13.32
C ALA A 235 -5.39 16.89 14.75
N GLN A 236 -6.66 17.12 15.05
CA GLN A 236 -7.12 17.61 16.35
C GLN A 236 -6.90 16.58 17.46
N SER A 237 -7.14 15.30 17.16
CA SER A 237 -6.97 14.19 18.11
C SER A 237 -5.49 13.81 18.32
N LEU A 238 -4.62 14.12 17.35
CA LEU A 238 -3.17 14.02 17.47
C LEU A 238 -2.55 15.17 18.29
N GLY A 239 -3.27 16.26 18.47
CA GLY A 239 -2.96 17.32 19.43
C GLY A 239 -3.04 18.75 18.89
N ALA A 240 -3.08 18.94 17.58
CA ALA A 240 -3.05 20.28 16.98
C ALA A 240 -4.32 21.09 17.25
N GLU A 241 -4.21 22.42 17.10
CA GLU A 241 -5.37 23.30 16.96
C GLU A 241 -5.82 23.31 15.50
N VAL A 242 -7.09 22.99 15.24
CA VAL A 242 -7.57 22.77 13.87
C VAL A 242 -8.74 23.67 13.48
N GLU A 243 -8.59 24.33 12.33
CA GLU A 243 -9.69 24.99 11.62
C GLU A 243 -10.03 24.22 10.33
N LEU A 244 -11.29 23.86 10.14
CA LEU A 244 -11.78 23.18 8.93
C LEU A 244 -12.58 24.15 8.06
N PHE A 245 -12.23 24.28 6.79
CA PHE A 245 -12.98 25.03 5.78
C PHE A 245 -13.61 24.04 4.79
N SER A 246 -14.94 24.07 4.66
CA SER A 246 -15.66 23.21 3.73
C SER A 246 -16.98 23.84 3.32
N ILE A 247 -17.58 23.31 2.26
CA ILE A 247 -18.98 23.57 1.92
C ILE A 247 -19.92 22.50 2.48
N THR A 248 -21.17 22.89 2.70
CA THR A 248 -22.31 21.99 3.01
C THR A 248 -23.56 22.44 2.29
N GLY A 249 -24.58 21.58 2.24
CA GLY A 249 -25.95 22.02 1.99
C GLY A 249 -26.56 22.71 3.22
N ASP A 250 -27.87 22.93 3.16
CA ASP A 250 -28.70 23.35 4.29
C ASP A 250 -29.63 22.21 4.71
N ASP A 251 -29.06 21.20 5.37
CA ASP A 251 -29.72 19.94 5.68
C ASP A 251 -29.26 19.36 7.04
N ASP A 252 -29.89 18.26 7.46
CA ASP A 252 -29.59 17.63 8.75
C ASP A 252 -28.18 17.01 8.79
N ALA A 253 -27.63 16.62 7.64
CA ALA A 253 -26.25 16.16 7.54
C ALA A 253 -25.26 17.29 7.86
N ALA A 254 -25.51 18.53 7.40
CA ALA A 254 -24.72 19.70 7.77
C ALA A 254 -24.78 19.98 9.28
N LYS A 255 -25.98 19.93 9.88
CA LYS A 255 -26.19 20.14 11.33
C LYS A 255 -25.46 19.08 12.15
N PHE A 256 -25.56 17.81 11.74
CA PHE A 256 -24.82 16.71 12.33
C PHE A 256 -23.32 16.96 12.26
N ALA A 257 -22.80 17.33 11.08
CA ALA A 257 -21.38 17.59 10.89
C ALA A 257 -20.85 18.67 11.83
N ASN A 258 -21.53 19.82 11.89
CA ASN A 258 -21.15 20.92 12.74
C ASN A 258 -21.08 20.51 14.22
N LYS A 259 -22.11 19.78 14.71
CA LYS A 259 -22.16 19.31 16.09
C LYS A 259 -21.02 18.33 16.40
N VAL A 260 -20.76 17.36 15.52
CA VAL A 260 -19.71 16.36 15.75
C VAL A 260 -18.33 16.98 15.71
N LEU A 261 -18.04 17.84 14.73
CA LEU A 261 -16.75 18.53 14.62
C LEU A 261 -16.46 19.39 15.85
N GLN A 262 -17.45 20.15 16.33
CA GLN A 262 -17.33 20.92 17.57
C GLN A 262 -17.09 20.01 18.79
N SER A 263 -17.78 18.87 18.88
CA SER A 263 -17.56 17.90 19.97
C SER A 263 -16.16 17.28 19.95
N MET A 264 -15.55 17.19 18.76
CA MET A 264 -14.17 16.77 18.54
C MET A 264 -13.16 17.92 18.73
N LYS A 265 -13.61 19.12 19.08
CA LYS A 265 -12.83 20.36 19.23
C LYS A 265 -12.21 20.90 17.93
N VAL A 266 -12.66 20.43 16.77
CA VAL A 266 -12.33 21.05 15.48
C VAL A 266 -13.16 22.31 15.34
N SER A 267 -12.56 23.43 14.93
CA SER A 267 -13.26 24.69 14.66
C SER A 267 -13.82 24.68 13.23
N PRO A 268 -15.14 24.51 13.02
CA PRO A 268 -15.69 24.33 11.68
C PRO A 268 -16.12 25.66 11.06
N ASN A 269 -15.54 25.97 9.90
CA ASN A 269 -15.91 27.06 9.00
C ASN A 269 -16.69 26.49 7.81
N LEU A 270 -17.96 26.14 8.04
CA LEU A 270 -18.84 25.52 7.04
C LEU A 270 -19.64 26.58 6.28
N PHE A 271 -19.55 26.55 4.95
CA PHE A 271 -20.21 27.50 4.05
C PHE A 271 -21.38 26.81 3.33
N ILE A 272 -22.57 27.38 3.46
CA ILE A 272 -23.78 26.82 2.85
C ILE A 272 -23.80 27.13 1.34
N ASP A 273 -23.93 26.10 0.52
CA ASP A 273 -24.27 26.17 -0.91
C ASP A 273 -25.65 25.54 -1.12
N SER A 274 -26.68 26.38 -1.27
CA SER A 274 -28.07 25.94 -1.42
C SER A 274 -28.36 25.17 -2.72
N SER A 275 -27.41 25.13 -3.66
CA SER A 275 -27.59 24.41 -4.93
C SER A 275 -27.30 22.90 -4.82
N ARG A 276 -26.66 22.46 -3.73
CA ARG A 276 -26.29 21.06 -3.47
C ARG A 276 -26.73 20.58 -2.08
N PRO A 277 -26.97 19.26 -1.89
CA PRO A 277 -27.03 18.68 -0.56
C PRO A 277 -25.62 18.56 0.03
N THR A 278 -25.51 18.42 1.36
CA THR A 278 -24.29 17.94 2.00
C THR A 278 -23.98 16.53 1.52
N THR A 279 -22.73 16.28 1.12
CA THR A 279 -22.31 14.98 0.58
C THR A 279 -22.54 13.87 1.60
N LEU A 280 -23.44 12.94 1.27
CA LEU A 280 -23.81 11.81 2.12
C LEU A 280 -23.55 10.48 1.37
N LYS A 281 -22.76 9.59 1.96
CA LYS A 281 -22.44 8.26 1.42
C LYS A 281 -23.04 7.19 2.33
N GLN A 282 -24.15 6.60 1.90
CA GLN A 282 -24.84 5.53 2.63
C GLN A 282 -24.29 4.17 2.23
N ARG A 283 -24.05 3.30 3.22
CA ARG A 283 -23.55 1.93 3.07
C ARG A 283 -24.55 0.98 3.75
N TYR A 284 -25.30 0.22 2.97
CA TYR A 284 -26.21 -0.81 3.48
C TYR A 284 -25.41 -2.09 3.72
N ARG A 285 -25.43 -2.60 4.96
CA ARG A 285 -24.54 -3.69 5.39
C ARG A 285 -25.32 -4.83 6.05
N VAL A 286 -24.94 -6.07 5.74
CA VAL A 286 -25.42 -7.29 6.40
C VAL A 286 -24.21 -8.12 6.81
N GLN A 287 -24.17 -8.59 8.07
CA GLN A 287 -23.07 -9.40 8.61
C GLN A 287 -21.67 -8.83 8.26
N ASN A 288 -21.49 -7.52 8.45
CA ASN A 288 -20.27 -6.76 8.14
C ASN A 288 -19.89 -6.65 6.65
N LYS A 289 -20.71 -7.14 5.71
CA LYS A 289 -20.52 -6.97 4.26
C LYS A 289 -21.40 -5.84 3.74
N THR A 290 -20.85 -4.99 2.88
CA THR A 290 -21.62 -3.93 2.20
C THR A 290 -22.33 -4.50 0.98
N LEU A 291 -23.65 -4.37 0.93
CA LEU A 291 -24.49 -4.81 -0.19
C LEU A 291 -24.64 -3.71 -1.25
N LEU A 292 -24.90 -2.48 -0.81
CA LEU A 292 -25.17 -1.34 -1.68
C LEU A 292 -24.57 -0.08 -1.07
N ARG A 293 -24.04 0.78 -1.94
CA ARG A 293 -23.63 2.14 -1.59
C ARG A 293 -24.47 3.14 -2.37
N VAL A 294 -25.13 4.05 -1.67
CA VAL A 294 -25.92 5.14 -2.27
C VAL A 294 -25.25 6.45 -1.92
N SER A 295 -24.95 7.28 -2.92
CA SER A 295 -24.31 8.59 -2.70
C SER A 295 -25.27 9.70 -3.06
N HIS A 296 -25.55 10.58 -2.10
CA HIS A 296 -26.34 11.81 -2.29
C HIS A 296 -25.36 12.96 -2.40
N LEU A 297 -25.08 13.38 -3.63
CA LEU A 297 -24.18 14.49 -3.92
C LEU A 297 -24.55 15.15 -5.24
N LYS A 298 -24.13 16.39 -5.40
CA LYS A 298 -24.08 17.06 -6.70
C LYS A 298 -22.66 17.51 -6.97
N GLN A 299 -22.15 17.14 -8.14
CA GLN A 299 -20.81 17.47 -8.56
C GLN A 299 -20.85 18.68 -9.49
N HIS A 300 -20.51 19.85 -8.93
CA HIS A 300 -20.25 21.06 -9.68
C HIS A 300 -19.43 22.02 -8.81
N ASP A 301 -18.69 22.91 -9.45
CA ASP A 301 -17.94 23.95 -8.74
C ASP A 301 -18.88 24.86 -7.95
N ILE A 302 -18.39 25.34 -6.80
CA ILE A 302 -19.06 26.40 -6.04
C ILE A 302 -19.06 27.72 -6.81
N ALA A 303 -20.06 28.56 -6.56
CA ALA A 303 -20.15 29.87 -7.18
C ALA A 303 -18.96 30.77 -6.79
N THR A 304 -18.52 31.62 -7.71
CA THR A 304 -17.40 32.56 -7.49
C THR A 304 -17.57 33.41 -6.24
N SER A 305 -18.80 33.86 -5.94
CA SER A 305 -19.09 34.63 -4.73
C SER A 305 -18.85 33.84 -3.44
N LEU A 306 -19.09 32.53 -3.44
CA LEU A 306 -18.78 31.65 -2.32
C LEU A 306 -17.28 31.40 -2.22
N SER A 307 -16.61 31.16 -3.34
CA SER A 307 -15.14 31.04 -3.40
C SER A 307 -14.45 32.29 -2.82
N THR A 308 -14.91 33.50 -3.14
CA THR A 308 -14.37 34.74 -2.57
C THR A 308 -14.57 34.80 -1.05
N LYS A 309 -15.77 34.46 -0.55
CA LYS A 309 -16.04 34.42 0.91
C LYS A 309 -15.13 33.42 1.65
N ILE A 310 -14.92 32.24 1.06
CA ILE A 310 -14.01 31.23 1.61
C ILE A 310 -12.59 31.77 1.63
N PHE A 311 -12.13 32.35 0.51
CA PHE A 311 -10.79 32.90 0.38
C PHE A 311 -10.52 34.02 1.39
N ASP A 312 -11.44 34.97 1.55
CA ASP A 312 -11.26 36.07 2.50
C ASP A 312 -11.13 35.58 3.95
N LYS A 313 -11.89 34.54 4.32
CA LYS A 313 -11.85 33.97 5.65
C LYS A 313 -10.59 33.13 5.88
N ILE A 314 -10.24 32.25 4.95
CA ILE A 314 -9.05 31.39 5.09
C ILE A 314 -7.76 32.21 5.06
N LYS A 315 -7.71 33.30 4.27
CA LYS A 315 -6.58 34.23 4.22
C LYS A 315 -6.24 34.81 5.59
N ILE A 316 -7.23 35.07 6.44
CA ILE A 316 -7.01 35.55 7.80
C ILE A 316 -6.41 34.44 8.67
N ALA A 317 -6.96 33.23 8.61
CA ALA A 317 -6.48 32.07 9.37
C ALA A 317 -5.03 31.70 8.99
N MET A 318 -4.70 31.77 7.69
CA MET A 318 -3.37 31.42 7.17
C MET A 318 -2.22 32.23 7.77
N ARG A 319 -2.48 33.44 8.28
CA ARG A 319 -1.44 34.31 8.87
C ARG A 319 -0.78 33.73 10.12
N ASN A 320 -1.49 32.85 10.83
CA ASN A 320 -1.04 32.25 12.08
C ASN A 320 -1.02 30.72 12.02
N ALA A 321 -1.14 30.14 10.82
CA ALA A 321 -1.14 28.69 10.64
C ALA A 321 0.28 28.19 10.34
N ASP A 322 0.55 26.94 10.74
CA ASP A 322 1.82 26.26 10.45
C ASP A 322 1.68 25.32 9.25
N LEU A 323 0.49 24.77 9.06
CA LEU A 323 0.17 23.77 8.03
C LEU A 323 -1.21 24.02 7.42
N LEU A 324 -1.29 23.98 6.09
CA LEU A 324 -2.55 23.94 5.33
C LEU A 324 -2.63 22.65 4.52
N VAL A 325 -3.74 21.92 4.68
CA VAL A 325 -4.01 20.64 4.02
C VAL A 325 -5.18 20.79 3.06
N PHE A 326 -4.94 20.55 1.77
CA PHE A 326 -6.00 20.34 0.79
C PHE A 326 -6.43 18.88 0.80
N SER A 327 -7.72 18.63 1.04
CA SER A 327 -8.34 17.30 1.07
C SER A 327 -9.45 17.24 0.01
N ASP A 328 -9.08 17.05 -1.25
CA ASP A 328 -9.99 17.16 -2.40
C ASP A 328 -10.59 15.79 -2.77
N PHE A 329 -11.92 15.68 -2.75
CA PHE A 329 -12.63 14.49 -3.26
C PHE A 329 -13.27 14.77 -4.63
N ASN A 330 -12.94 15.92 -5.23
CA ASN A 330 -13.39 16.34 -6.54
C ASN A 330 -14.93 16.50 -6.63
N TYR A 331 -15.60 16.90 -5.54
CA TYR A 331 -17.03 17.23 -5.53
C TYR A 331 -17.34 18.70 -5.82
N GLY A 332 -16.29 19.53 -5.95
CA GLY A 332 -16.39 20.92 -6.40
C GLY A 332 -16.28 21.98 -5.30
N CYS A 333 -15.89 21.61 -4.07
CA CYS A 333 -15.51 22.58 -3.02
C CYS A 333 -14.25 23.36 -3.36
N LEU A 334 -13.37 22.80 -4.21
CA LEU A 334 -12.08 23.38 -4.57
C LEU A 334 -11.98 23.69 -6.08
N PRO A 335 -12.71 24.69 -6.61
CA PRO A 335 -12.49 25.15 -7.98
C PRO A 335 -11.05 25.66 -8.17
N GLN A 336 -10.49 25.55 -9.37
CA GLN A 336 -9.07 25.87 -9.60
C GLN A 336 -8.71 27.32 -9.25
N GLY A 337 -9.62 28.26 -9.52
CA GLY A 337 -9.40 29.68 -9.16
C GLY A 337 -9.22 29.88 -7.65
N LEU A 338 -9.95 29.13 -6.82
CA LEU A 338 -9.80 29.17 -5.36
C LEU A 338 -8.49 28.54 -4.92
N VAL A 339 -8.16 27.35 -5.45
CA VAL A 339 -6.89 26.65 -5.17
C VAL A 339 -5.70 27.56 -5.49
N ASN A 340 -5.68 28.16 -6.68
CA ASN A 340 -4.62 29.09 -7.09
C ASN A 340 -4.49 30.29 -6.15
N SER A 341 -5.61 30.87 -5.72
CA SER A 341 -5.61 32.03 -4.82
C SER A 341 -5.01 31.66 -3.45
N ILE A 342 -5.40 30.51 -2.89
CA ILE A 342 -4.89 30.01 -1.61
C ILE A 342 -3.40 29.66 -1.73
N VAL A 343 -2.99 28.97 -2.79
CA VAL A 343 -1.58 28.60 -3.00
C VAL A 343 -0.69 29.83 -3.11
N ASN A 344 -1.10 30.85 -3.87
CA ASN A 344 -0.34 32.09 -4.01
C ASN A 344 -0.18 32.83 -2.67
N GLU A 345 -1.25 32.94 -1.90
CA GLU A 345 -1.19 33.55 -0.56
C GLU A 345 -0.29 32.72 0.38
N GLY A 346 -0.45 31.39 0.39
CA GLY A 346 0.32 30.50 1.25
C GLY A 346 1.82 30.55 0.95
N GLN A 347 2.19 30.60 -0.34
CA GLN A 347 3.57 30.82 -0.75
C GLN A 347 4.12 32.16 -0.24
N SER A 348 3.34 33.24 -0.35
CA SER A 348 3.77 34.56 0.13
C SER A 348 4.04 34.60 1.65
N LEU A 349 3.36 33.74 2.41
CA LEU A 349 3.50 33.60 3.86
C LEU A 349 4.57 32.56 4.25
N GLY A 350 5.11 31.80 3.29
CA GLY A 350 5.97 30.65 3.57
C GLY A 350 5.23 29.50 4.29
N LEU A 351 3.90 29.43 4.15
CA LEU A 351 3.06 28.44 4.80
C LEU A 351 3.35 27.04 4.25
N PHE A 352 3.42 26.04 5.13
CA PHE A 352 3.57 24.66 4.73
C PHE A 352 2.25 24.16 4.13
N MET A 353 2.24 23.82 2.84
CA MET A 353 1.02 23.38 2.14
C MET A 353 1.17 21.95 1.64
N VAL A 354 0.16 21.13 1.85
CA VAL A 354 0.12 19.73 1.41
C VAL A 354 -1.22 19.44 0.72
N ALA A 355 -1.25 18.44 -0.15
CA ALA A 355 -2.48 18.09 -0.85
C ALA A 355 -2.66 16.59 -1.04
N ASP A 356 -3.91 16.16 -0.90
CA ASP A 356 -4.41 14.89 -1.40
C ASP A 356 -5.63 15.12 -2.28
N SER A 357 -5.74 14.35 -3.36
CA SER A 357 -6.82 14.46 -4.34
C SER A 357 -7.30 13.07 -4.71
N GLN A 358 -8.40 12.67 -4.06
CA GLN A 358 -8.89 11.31 -4.16
C GLN A 358 -9.71 11.08 -5.43
N SER A 359 -9.41 10.00 -6.14
CA SER A 359 -10.12 9.56 -7.35
C SER A 359 -10.82 8.21 -7.11
N SER A 360 -11.78 8.17 -6.19
CA SER A 360 -12.47 6.92 -5.81
C SER A 360 -13.72 6.60 -6.65
N SER A 361 -14.56 7.60 -6.94
CA SER A 361 -15.70 7.47 -7.87
C SER A 361 -15.77 8.61 -8.89
N GLN A 362 -14.84 9.56 -8.80
CA GLN A 362 -14.71 10.72 -9.68
C GLN A 362 -13.32 10.69 -10.30
N MET A 363 -13.17 11.33 -11.45
CA MET A 363 -11.85 11.62 -12.00
C MET A 363 -11.28 12.84 -11.26
N GLY A 364 -10.27 12.60 -10.42
CA GLY A 364 -9.46 13.65 -9.82
C GLY A 364 -8.14 13.85 -10.58
N ASP A 365 -7.52 15.01 -10.36
CA ASP A 365 -6.19 15.31 -10.88
C ASP A 365 -5.34 15.95 -9.79
N ILE A 366 -4.55 15.13 -9.08
CA ILE A 366 -3.60 15.62 -8.06
C ILE A 366 -2.62 16.65 -8.63
N SER A 367 -2.34 16.62 -9.94
CA SER A 367 -1.39 17.55 -10.56
C SER A 367 -1.87 19.00 -10.60
N ARG A 368 -3.13 19.27 -10.26
CA ARG A 368 -3.64 20.63 -10.09
C ARG A 368 -3.08 21.35 -8.86
N PHE A 369 -2.55 20.60 -7.89
CA PHE A 369 -1.96 21.12 -6.66
C PHE A 369 -0.46 21.36 -6.85
N GLN A 370 -0.15 22.54 -7.36
CA GLN A 370 1.22 22.94 -7.70
C GLN A 370 2.00 23.45 -6.49
N ASN A 371 3.31 23.19 -6.44
CA ASN A 371 4.24 23.71 -5.43
C ASN A 371 3.92 23.30 -3.97
N MET A 372 3.31 22.13 -3.79
CA MET A 372 3.06 21.58 -2.46
C MET A 372 4.35 21.08 -1.82
N GLN A 373 4.42 21.11 -0.50
CA GLN A 373 5.51 20.46 0.24
C GLN A 373 5.39 18.94 0.21
N LEU A 374 4.17 18.41 0.26
CA LEU A 374 3.87 16.99 0.15
C LEU A 374 2.60 16.76 -0.65
N ILE A 375 2.65 15.79 -1.57
CA ILE A 375 1.48 15.18 -2.19
C ILE A 375 1.50 13.66 -2.00
N THR A 376 0.33 13.06 -1.77
CA THR A 376 0.22 11.63 -1.39
C THR A 376 -0.71 10.80 -2.28
N PRO A 377 -0.61 10.87 -3.62
CA PRO A 377 -1.52 10.13 -4.48
C PRO A 377 -1.37 8.63 -4.32
N THR A 378 -2.44 7.88 -4.55
CA THR A 378 -2.37 6.46 -4.86
C THR A 378 -1.70 6.24 -6.22
N GLU A 379 -1.21 5.02 -6.49
CA GLU A 379 -0.72 4.68 -7.82
C GLU A 379 -1.78 4.96 -8.91
N HIS A 380 -3.05 4.67 -8.62
CA HIS A 380 -4.15 4.92 -9.54
C HIS A 380 -4.28 6.41 -9.88
N GLU A 381 -4.30 7.28 -8.87
CA GLU A 381 -4.38 8.74 -9.05
C GLU A 381 -3.15 9.30 -9.79
N ALA A 382 -1.96 8.81 -9.47
CA ALA A 382 -0.73 9.22 -10.16
C ALA A 382 -0.76 8.85 -11.66
N ARG A 383 -1.28 7.66 -12.00
CA ARG A 383 -1.45 7.23 -13.40
C ARG A 383 -2.53 8.03 -14.13
N LEU A 384 -3.63 8.35 -13.46
CA LEU A 384 -4.69 9.19 -14.02
C LEU A 384 -4.17 10.59 -14.35
N ALA A 385 -3.42 11.23 -13.44
CA ALA A 385 -2.87 12.57 -13.62
C ALA A 385 -1.88 12.69 -14.79
N LEU A 386 -1.24 11.58 -15.20
CA LEU A 386 -0.26 11.55 -16.29
C LEU A 386 -0.78 10.87 -17.56
N HIS A 387 -2.04 10.42 -17.59
CA HIS A 387 -2.66 9.69 -18.71
C HIS A 387 -1.82 8.50 -19.21
N GLY A 388 -1.08 7.82 -18.31
CA GLY A 388 -0.06 6.83 -18.68
C GLY A 388 -0.23 5.48 -17.97
N SER A 389 -0.69 4.45 -18.69
CA SER A 389 -0.98 3.12 -18.10
C SER A 389 0.19 2.13 -18.07
N LYS A 390 1.33 2.44 -18.70
CA LYS A 390 2.45 1.47 -18.88
C LYS A 390 3.83 1.94 -18.40
N ILE A 391 3.90 3.09 -17.75
CA ILE A 391 5.17 3.65 -17.25
C ILE A 391 5.50 3.01 -15.89
N GLY A 392 6.78 2.68 -15.67
CA GLY A 392 7.26 2.16 -14.38
C GLY A 392 7.12 3.19 -13.25
N LEU A 393 6.96 2.71 -12.02
CA LEU A 393 6.56 3.55 -10.88
C LEU A 393 7.54 4.69 -10.57
N THR A 394 8.84 4.45 -10.69
CA THR A 394 9.87 5.49 -10.51
C THR A 394 9.76 6.62 -11.54
N VAL A 395 9.54 6.28 -12.82
CA VAL A 395 9.37 7.26 -13.90
C VAL A 395 8.02 7.96 -13.78
N LEU A 396 6.99 7.27 -13.28
CA LEU A 396 5.70 7.88 -12.94
C LEU A 396 5.88 8.95 -11.86
N ALA A 397 6.63 8.63 -10.80
CA ALA A 397 6.92 9.55 -9.71
C ALA A 397 7.71 10.77 -10.19
N GLU A 398 8.77 10.56 -10.97
CA GLU A 398 9.58 11.64 -11.56
C GLU A 398 8.73 12.59 -12.41
N LYS A 399 7.93 12.07 -13.35
CA LYS A 399 7.06 12.89 -14.20
C LYS A 399 6.00 13.65 -13.41
N LEU A 400 5.45 13.03 -12.36
CA LEU A 400 4.45 13.69 -11.54
C LEU A 400 5.08 14.78 -10.67
N HIS A 401 6.28 14.53 -10.15
CA HIS A 401 7.09 15.53 -9.46
C HIS A 401 7.39 16.74 -10.36
N GLU A 402 7.85 16.51 -11.60
CA GLU A 402 8.05 17.57 -12.59
C GLU A 402 6.77 18.35 -12.90
N LYS A 403 5.64 17.64 -13.09
CA LYS A 403 4.36 18.26 -13.44
C LYS A 403 3.80 19.11 -12.30
N THR A 404 4.02 18.70 -11.04
CA THR A 404 3.46 19.38 -9.84
C THR A 404 4.42 20.38 -9.20
N ASN A 405 5.71 20.24 -9.48
CA ASN A 405 6.79 20.91 -8.73
C ASN A 405 6.65 20.73 -7.20
N ALA A 406 6.08 19.61 -6.74
CA ALA A 406 5.91 19.32 -5.32
C ALA A 406 7.24 18.92 -4.70
N ARG A 407 7.58 19.42 -3.51
CA ARG A 407 8.87 19.12 -2.87
C ARG A 407 9.01 17.63 -2.56
N HIS A 408 8.00 17.02 -1.96
CA HIS A 408 7.97 15.60 -1.64
C HIS A 408 6.77 14.93 -2.30
N LEU A 409 7.00 13.77 -2.93
CA LEU A 409 5.95 12.94 -3.51
C LEU A 409 5.98 11.57 -2.83
N VAL A 410 4.86 11.14 -2.27
CA VAL A 410 4.70 9.78 -1.74
C VAL A 410 3.56 9.10 -2.47
N ILE A 411 3.87 8.07 -3.24
CA ILE A 411 2.86 7.24 -3.88
C ILE A 411 2.45 6.12 -2.92
N THR A 412 1.18 6.07 -2.56
CA THR A 412 0.64 4.98 -1.72
C THR A 412 0.31 3.74 -2.56
N LEU A 413 0.77 2.57 -2.12
CA LEU A 413 0.69 1.28 -2.82
C LEU A 413 -0.18 0.26 -2.06
N GLY A 414 -1.05 0.74 -1.17
CA GLY A 414 -1.91 -0.12 -0.35
C GLY A 414 -1.11 -1.09 0.51
N ALA A 415 -1.33 -2.40 0.31
CA ALA A 415 -0.65 -3.45 1.08
C ALA A 415 0.86 -3.56 0.81
N GLU A 416 1.36 -2.95 -0.27
CA GLU A 416 2.79 -2.94 -0.59
C GLU A 416 3.55 -1.81 0.13
N GLY A 417 2.83 -0.87 0.75
CA GLY A 417 3.41 0.26 1.46
C GLY A 417 3.46 1.51 0.59
N LEU A 418 4.63 2.12 0.47
CA LEU A 418 4.84 3.44 -0.11
C LEU A 418 6.05 3.46 -1.03
N LEU A 419 5.96 4.23 -2.12
CA LEU A 419 7.12 4.72 -2.86
C LEU A 419 7.30 6.21 -2.57
N ILE A 420 8.46 6.56 -2.01
CA ILE A 420 8.79 7.92 -1.62
C ILE A 420 9.79 8.47 -2.64
N HIS A 421 9.47 9.61 -3.24
CA HIS A 421 10.29 10.32 -4.21
C HIS A 421 10.51 11.75 -3.72
N SER A 422 11.77 12.09 -3.38
CA SER A 422 12.09 13.33 -2.67
C SER A 422 13.49 13.83 -3.00
N PRO A 423 13.73 15.15 -2.99
CA PRO A 423 15.08 15.70 -3.00
C PRO A 423 15.83 15.29 -1.73
N GLU A 424 17.14 15.12 -1.87
CA GLU A 424 18.05 14.92 -0.76
C GLU A 424 18.27 16.24 -0.01
N SER A 425 18.46 16.19 1.31
CA SER A 425 18.42 17.34 2.23
C SER A 425 19.32 18.54 1.87
N ALA A 426 20.31 18.36 0.98
CA ALA A 426 21.21 19.41 0.50
C ALA A 426 21.52 19.39 -1.01
N SER A 427 20.96 18.46 -1.80
CA SER A 427 21.28 18.31 -3.23
C SER A 427 20.00 18.41 -4.09
N LYS A 428 20.15 18.83 -5.35
CA LYS A 428 19.05 18.75 -6.33
C LYS A 428 18.77 17.31 -6.78
N ASN A 429 19.52 16.32 -6.31
CA ASN A 429 19.33 14.94 -6.72
C ASN A 429 18.10 14.36 -6.00
N LEU A 430 17.21 13.80 -6.80
CA LEU A 430 16.02 13.10 -6.31
C LEU A 430 16.41 11.69 -5.89
N LYS A 431 16.04 11.31 -4.67
CA LYS A 431 16.17 9.94 -4.15
C LYS A 431 14.80 9.29 -4.16
N THR A 432 14.76 8.03 -4.60
CA THR A 432 13.57 7.19 -4.54
C THR A 432 13.84 6.01 -3.62
N ASP A 433 12.90 5.69 -2.74
CA ASP A 433 12.97 4.50 -1.88
C ASP A 433 11.58 3.95 -1.58
N LEU A 434 11.52 2.69 -1.15
CA LEU A 434 10.31 1.98 -0.77
C LEU A 434 10.24 1.82 0.75
N LEU A 435 9.05 2.01 1.31
CA LEU A 435 8.73 1.71 2.70
C LEU A 435 7.58 0.69 2.72
N PRO A 436 7.78 -0.56 3.16
CA PRO A 436 6.70 -1.55 3.19
C PRO A 436 5.58 -1.15 4.16
N ALA A 437 4.37 -1.66 3.93
CA ALA A 437 3.25 -1.45 4.83
C ALA A 437 3.52 -2.12 6.19
N PHE A 438 3.24 -1.41 7.29
CA PHE A 438 3.54 -1.95 8.61
C PHE A 438 2.47 -2.93 9.11
N ASN A 439 1.25 -2.91 8.58
CA ASN A 439 0.21 -3.82 9.05
C ASN A 439 0.08 -5.06 8.15
N SER A 440 0.37 -6.24 8.69
CA SER A 440 0.27 -7.49 7.94
C SER A 440 -1.15 -8.05 7.84
N SER A 441 -2.06 -7.64 8.73
CA SER A 441 -3.45 -8.13 8.82
C SER A 441 -4.45 -6.99 9.11
N PRO A 442 -4.71 -6.10 8.12
CA PRO A 442 -5.61 -4.97 8.28
C PRO A 442 -7.06 -5.45 8.50
N LYS A 443 -7.78 -4.79 9.41
CA LYS A 443 -9.22 -5.04 9.65
C LYS A 443 -10.11 -4.21 8.72
N ASP A 444 -9.76 -2.95 8.52
CA ASP A 444 -10.46 -2.02 7.62
C ASP A 444 -9.44 -1.05 7.03
N VAL A 445 -9.38 -0.92 5.70
CA VAL A 445 -8.40 -0.05 5.03
C VAL A 445 -8.88 1.41 4.93
N SER A 446 -10.11 1.70 5.36
CA SER A 446 -10.68 3.04 5.33
C SER A 446 -9.87 4.01 6.21
N GLY A 447 -9.52 5.18 5.65
CA GLY A 447 -8.80 6.23 6.37
C GLY A 447 -7.28 6.04 6.47
N ALA A 448 -6.72 5.00 5.87
CA ALA A 448 -5.27 4.76 5.88
C ALA A 448 -4.48 5.90 5.22
N GLY A 449 -5.00 6.44 4.11
CA GLY A 449 -4.43 7.60 3.40
C GLY A 449 -4.56 8.88 4.21
N ASP A 450 -5.76 9.16 4.75
CA ASP A 450 -6.03 10.35 5.57
C ASP A 450 -5.09 10.42 6.79
N SER A 451 -4.93 9.30 7.49
CA SER A 451 -4.03 9.17 8.65
C SER A 451 -2.55 9.29 8.26
N PHE A 452 -2.16 8.72 7.11
CA PHE A 452 -0.81 8.89 6.56
C PHE A 452 -0.50 10.36 6.31
N LEU A 453 -1.36 11.01 5.51
CA LEU A 453 -1.20 12.39 5.05
C LEU A 453 -1.06 13.31 6.25
N ILE A 454 -1.97 13.25 7.21
CA ILE A 454 -1.99 14.22 8.30
C ILE A 454 -0.81 14.04 9.26
N CYS A 455 -0.49 12.81 9.65
CA CYS A 455 0.60 12.55 10.58
C CYS A 455 1.97 12.89 9.95
N SER A 456 2.19 12.49 8.70
CA SER A 456 3.42 12.83 7.97
C SER A 456 3.56 14.33 7.74
N SER A 457 2.46 15.02 7.41
CA SER A 457 2.47 16.47 7.17
C SER A 457 2.76 17.28 8.43
N MET A 458 2.17 16.90 9.57
CA MET A 458 2.44 17.53 10.87
C MET A 458 3.88 17.29 11.33
N ALA A 459 4.44 16.11 11.08
CA ALA A 459 5.85 15.84 11.38
C ALA A 459 6.79 16.67 10.49
N LEU A 460 6.51 16.74 9.18
CA LEU A 460 7.26 17.56 8.23
C LEU A 460 7.23 19.04 8.60
N SER A 461 6.08 19.58 9.02
CA SER A 461 5.97 21.00 9.41
C SER A 461 6.77 21.34 10.68
N LEU A 462 7.04 20.34 11.53
CA LEU A 462 7.94 20.46 12.69
C LEU A 462 9.42 20.20 12.36
N GLY A 463 9.77 20.06 11.08
CA GLY A 463 11.14 19.90 10.63
C GLY A 463 11.67 18.46 10.63
N ALA A 464 10.80 17.45 10.73
CA ALA A 464 11.19 16.08 10.38
C ALA A 464 11.57 16.01 8.89
N ASN A 465 12.55 15.16 8.55
CA ASN A 465 12.82 14.87 7.15
C ASN A 465 11.75 13.92 6.57
N ILE A 466 11.70 13.79 5.23
CA ILE A 466 10.66 12.99 4.57
C ILE A 466 10.66 11.51 4.99
N TRP A 467 11.81 10.94 5.33
CA TRP A 467 11.94 9.54 5.71
C TRP A 467 11.37 9.32 7.12
N GLU A 468 11.70 10.21 8.05
CA GLU A 468 11.12 10.24 9.40
C GLU A 468 9.59 10.43 9.35
N SER A 469 9.13 11.39 8.54
CA SER A 469 7.70 11.69 8.39
C SER A 469 6.91 10.59 7.70
N ALA A 470 7.47 9.96 6.66
CA ALA A 470 6.84 8.81 6.01
C ALA A 470 6.75 7.62 6.98
N TYR A 471 7.78 7.40 7.79
CA TYR A 471 7.76 6.36 8.82
C TYR A 471 6.68 6.60 9.88
N LEU A 472 6.56 7.84 10.40
CA LEU A 472 5.46 8.23 11.31
C LEU A 472 4.09 8.07 10.66
N GLY A 473 3.95 8.54 9.42
CA GLY A 473 2.73 8.37 8.63
C GLY A 473 2.34 6.90 8.47
N SER A 474 3.30 6.01 8.21
CA SER A 474 3.06 4.56 8.11
C SER A 474 2.63 3.93 9.43
N ILE A 475 3.13 4.40 10.58
CA ILE A 475 2.63 3.99 11.91
C ILE A 475 1.17 4.42 12.05
N ALA A 476 0.86 5.69 11.76
CA ALA A 476 -0.50 6.22 11.83
C ALA A 476 -1.47 5.40 10.96
N SER A 477 -1.10 5.10 9.72
CA SER A 477 -1.88 4.21 8.85
C SER A 477 -2.04 2.82 9.43
N ALA A 478 -0.98 2.23 10.01
CA ALA A 478 -1.04 0.90 10.59
C ALA A 478 -1.96 0.82 11.83
N CYS A 479 -1.95 1.86 12.67
CA CYS A 479 -2.89 2.03 13.78
C CYS A 479 -4.34 2.19 13.29
N GLN A 480 -4.53 2.94 12.20
CA GLN A 480 -5.85 3.17 11.59
C GLN A 480 -6.40 1.90 10.96
N VAL A 481 -5.60 1.12 10.23
CA VAL A 481 -6.11 -0.12 9.63
C VAL A 481 -6.27 -1.28 10.61
N SER A 482 -5.78 -1.14 11.85
CA SER A 482 -5.93 -2.13 12.93
C SER A 482 -7.32 -2.12 13.61
N ARG A 483 -8.18 -1.15 13.27
CA ARG A 483 -9.54 -0.98 13.81
C ARG A 483 -10.59 -1.00 12.70
N VAL A 484 -11.86 -1.00 13.08
CA VAL A 484 -12.99 -0.93 12.14
C VAL A 484 -13.47 0.51 12.06
N GLY A 485 -13.71 1.00 10.83
CA GLY A 485 -14.15 2.37 10.60
C GLY A 485 -13.03 3.41 10.71
N ASN A 486 -13.34 4.63 10.28
CA ASN A 486 -12.42 5.76 10.30
C ASN A 486 -12.62 6.56 11.59
N THR A 487 -11.85 6.25 12.63
CA THR A 487 -11.92 6.95 13.92
C THR A 487 -10.67 7.79 14.13
N PRO A 488 -10.79 8.99 14.74
CA PRO A 488 -9.63 9.84 14.99
C PRO A 488 -8.54 9.11 15.76
N LEU A 489 -7.31 9.24 15.27
CA LEU A 489 -6.11 8.67 15.89
C LEU A 489 -5.76 9.47 17.12
N ARG A 490 -5.27 8.81 18.17
CA ARG A 490 -4.79 9.49 19.36
C ARG A 490 -3.27 9.47 19.44
N ASN A 491 -2.73 10.49 20.08
CA ASN A 491 -1.30 10.67 20.26
C ASN A 491 -0.65 9.47 20.99
N ASP A 492 -1.31 8.94 22.03
CA ASP A 492 -0.84 7.76 22.80
C ASP A 492 -0.68 6.52 21.93
N GLU A 493 -1.52 6.35 20.91
CA GLU A 493 -1.46 5.20 20.01
C GLU A 493 -0.16 5.19 19.20
N ILE A 494 0.24 6.35 18.68
CA ILE A 494 1.48 6.49 17.91
C ILE A 494 2.70 6.35 18.84
N LEU A 495 2.68 7.00 20.02
CA LEU A 495 3.78 6.91 20.99
C LEU A 495 4.01 5.48 21.50
N ASN A 496 2.93 4.72 21.74
CA ASN A 496 3.03 3.32 22.13
C ASN A 496 3.70 2.48 21.03
N GLU A 497 3.36 2.70 19.76
CA GLU A 497 3.99 1.99 18.65
C GLU A 497 5.45 2.40 18.42
N LEU A 498 5.84 3.63 18.74
CA LEU A 498 7.25 4.06 18.66
C LEU A 498 8.14 3.45 19.76
N THR A 499 7.55 3.11 20.91
CA THR A 499 8.27 2.58 22.08
C THR A 499 8.31 1.05 22.13
N GLN A 500 7.35 0.37 21.51
CA GLN A 500 7.37 -1.08 21.36
C GLN A 500 8.51 -1.51 20.42
N LYS A 501 9.23 -2.59 20.77
CA LYS A 501 10.30 -3.15 19.92
C LYS A 501 9.75 -3.96 18.77
#